data_AF-A0A2T4V7U8-F1
#
_entry.id   AF-A0A2T4V7U8-F1
#
_cell.length_a   1.000
_cell.length_b   1.000
_cell.length_c   1.000
_cell.angle_alpha   90.00
_cell.angle_beta   90.00
_cell.angle_gamma   90.00
#
_symmetry.space_group_name_H-M   'P 1'
#
loop_
_entity.id
_entity.type
_entity.pdbx_description
1 polymer ?
#
loop_
_entity_poly.entity_id
_entity_poly.type
_entity_poly.pdbx_seq_one_letter_code
_entity_poly.pdbx_strand_id
1 'polypeptide(L)'
;MLSALSVLALVLAADGTPASKESPVEVIALAVDVDFVCRTRTTQSLILTPKAQGQLEVPKDCPDAGADWRLTLDCSSKERCTGYVRTPKGAIAFVEGNRKQPVLKPMADEHPPTLDFMGLRITGQHTLQLKTAEEHQRPVQLLLQLPTVTGAYTLAPVELSSVDFEHQGKRLSLRVQVSWTDDEHVHLRLWSARKEPLLDETLELQETRELDCHRLNDICAGKMTVLVREVQRIF
;
A
#
# COMPACT_ATOMS: atom_id res chain seq x y z
N MET A 1 -63.73 -24.60 30.05
CA MET A 1 -62.41 -24.78 30.70
C MET A 1 -61.39 -24.76 29.56
N LEU A 2 -60.73 -23.64 29.27
CA LEU A 2 -59.44 -23.21 29.87
C LEU A 2 -58.38 -24.33 29.70
N SER A 3 -57.26 -24.21 29.00
CA SER A 3 -56.52 -23.04 28.51
C SER A 3 -55.59 -23.47 27.37
N ALA A 4 -55.33 -22.53 26.45
CA ALA A 4 -54.16 -22.52 25.60
C ALA A 4 -52.89 -22.39 26.46
N LEU A 5 -51.82 -23.10 26.09
CA LEU A 5 -50.45 -22.77 26.48
C LEU A 5 -49.52 -23.20 25.35
N SER A 6 -49.43 -22.29 24.38
CA SER A 6 -48.35 -22.22 23.41
C SER A 6 -47.03 -21.98 24.15
N VAL A 7 -46.13 -22.95 24.15
CA VAL A 7 -44.75 -22.72 24.59
C VAL A 7 -43.94 -22.31 23.37
N LEU A 8 -43.76 -21.00 23.27
CA LEU A 8 -42.82 -20.35 22.36
C LEU A 8 -41.41 -20.77 22.77
N ALA A 9 -40.80 -21.72 22.06
CA ALA A 9 -39.37 -21.97 22.18
C ALA A 9 -38.63 -20.84 21.44
N LEU A 10 -38.11 -19.90 22.24
CA LEU A 10 -37.26 -18.81 21.78
C LEU A 10 -36.00 -19.41 21.13
N VAL A 11 -35.94 -19.38 19.80
CA VAL A 11 -34.70 -19.65 19.07
C VAL A 11 -33.79 -18.45 19.31
N LEU A 12 -32.92 -18.57 20.32
CA LEU A 12 -31.73 -17.73 20.46
C LEU A 12 -30.83 -18.04 19.27
N ALA A 13 -31.01 -17.28 18.19
CA ALA A 13 -30.01 -17.12 17.15
C ALA A 13 -28.81 -16.42 17.81
N ALA A 14 -27.93 -17.22 18.39
CA ALA A 14 -26.56 -16.80 18.60
C ALA A 14 -25.96 -16.63 17.20
N ASP A 15 -25.87 -15.38 16.75
CA ASP A 15 -24.95 -14.97 15.69
C ASP A 15 -23.51 -15.19 16.20
N GLY A 16 -23.15 -16.46 16.34
CA GLY A 16 -21.77 -16.89 16.32
C GLY A 16 -21.32 -16.83 14.88
N THR A 17 -21.06 -15.62 14.37
CA THR A 17 -20.16 -15.50 13.23
C THR A 17 -18.88 -16.20 13.67
N PRO A 18 -18.49 -17.34 13.08
CA PRO A 18 -17.21 -17.92 13.43
C PRO A 18 -16.17 -16.86 13.08
N ALA A 19 -15.46 -16.35 14.09
CA ALA A 19 -14.26 -15.57 13.84
C ALA A 19 -13.43 -16.42 12.89
N SER A 20 -13.26 -15.94 11.65
CA SER A 20 -12.40 -16.60 10.67
C SER A 20 -11.07 -16.82 11.38
N LYS A 21 -10.73 -18.10 11.65
CA LYS A 21 -9.38 -18.45 12.05
C LYS A 21 -8.55 -18.23 10.81
N GLU A 22 -8.13 -17.00 10.58
CA GLU A 22 -7.10 -16.65 9.63
C GLU A 22 -5.91 -17.53 9.98
N SER A 23 -5.74 -18.56 9.16
CA SER A 23 -4.68 -19.53 9.34
C SER A 23 -3.44 -18.92 8.72
N PRO A 24 -2.30 -18.97 9.41
CA PRO A 24 -1.10 -18.34 8.89
C PRO A 24 -0.80 -18.79 7.47
N VAL A 25 -0.48 -17.83 6.60
CA VAL A 25 -0.12 -18.09 5.21
C VAL A 25 1.39 -18.12 5.09
N GLU A 26 1.90 -19.18 4.48
CA GLU A 26 3.31 -19.29 4.13
C GLU A 26 3.62 -18.45 2.89
N VAL A 27 4.59 -17.54 3.02
CA VAL A 27 5.08 -16.72 1.91
C VAL A 27 6.58 -16.86 1.78
N ILE A 28 7.05 -16.99 0.53
CA ILE A 28 8.47 -17.06 0.21
C ILE A 28 9.02 -15.64 0.09
N ALA A 29 9.84 -15.24 1.06
CA ALA A 29 10.65 -14.03 1.00
C ALA A 29 12.00 -14.30 0.32
N LEU A 30 12.53 -13.27 -0.34
CA LEU A 30 13.80 -13.23 -1.02
C LEU A 30 14.82 -12.48 -0.16
N ALA A 31 15.98 -13.08 0.06
CA ALA A 31 17.14 -12.33 0.55
C ALA A 31 17.83 -11.68 -0.65
N VAL A 32 17.94 -10.35 -0.62
CA VAL A 32 18.46 -9.54 -1.71
C VAL A 32 19.55 -8.63 -1.19
N ASP A 33 20.73 -8.71 -1.78
CA ASP A 33 21.80 -7.73 -1.59
C ASP A 33 21.69 -6.67 -2.69
N VAL A 34 21.71 -5.42 -2.28
CA VAL A 34 21.79 -4.24 -3.14
C VAL A 34 23.18 -3.64 -2.97
N ASP A 35 23.98 -3.71 -4.03
CA ASP A 35 25.31 -3.12 -4.08
C ASP A 35 25.22 -1.69 -4.66
N PHE A 36 25.74 -0.71 -3.93
CA PHE A 36 25.95 0.65 -4.40
C PHE A 36 27.44 0.85 -4.65
N VAL A 37 27.83 1.17 -5.88
CA VAL A 37 29.22 1.46 -6.25
C VAL A 37 29.36 2.95 -6.52
N CYS A 38 29.59 3.72 -5.46
CA CYS A 38 29.80 5.18 -5.54
C CYS A 38 31.28 5.49 -5.35
N ARG A 39 31.65 6.36 -4.40
CA ARG A 39 33.06 6.51 -4.02
C ARG A 39 33.59 5.24 -3.35
N THR A 40 32.74 4.58 -2.56
CA THR A 40 33.00 3.29 -1.94
C THR A 40 31.93 2.28 -2.36
N ARG A 41 32.26 0.99 -2.32
CA ARG A 41 31.26 -0.06 -2.47
C ARG A 41 30.58 -0.29 -1.12
N THR A 42 29.27 -0.13 -1.09
CA THR A 42 28.43 -0.43 0.08
C THR A 42 27.36 -1.44 -0.32
N THR A 43 27.12 -2.44 0.52
CA THR A 43 26.08 -3.45 0.30
C THR A 43 25.00 -3.30 1.36
N GLN A 44 23.75 -3.24 0.93
CA GLN A 44 22.57 -3.29 1.79
C GLN A 44 21.85 -4.62 1.57
N SER A 45 21.62 -5.38 2.65
CA SER A 45 20.86 -6.63 2.58
C SER A 45 19.40 -6.41 3.00
N LEU A 46 18.47 -6.93 2.19
CA LEU A 46 17.03 -6.81 2.35
C LEU A 46 16.37 -8.19 2.36
N ILE A 47 15.28 -8.32 3.10
CA ILE A 47 14.35 -9.45 3.00
C ILE A 47 13.06 -8.93 2.38
N LEU A 48 12.77 -9.34 1.14
CA LEU A 48 11.63 -8.87 0.36
C LEU A 48 10.63 -9.99 0.16
N THR A 49 9.37 -9.78 0.52
CA THR A 49 8.29 -10.67 0.08
C THR A 49 7.78 -10.22 -1.29
N PRO A 50 7.09 -11.08 -2.08
CA PRO A 50 6.84 -10.83 -3.49
C PRO A 50 6.08 -9.52 -3.81
N LYS A 51 5.34 -8.98 -2.83
CA LYS A 51 4.57 -7.73 -2.95
C LYS A 51 5.08 -6.59 -2.06
N ALA A 52 6.13 -6.84 -1.27
CA ALA A 52 6.66 -5.84 -0.35
C ALA A 52 7.62 -4.87 -1.05
N GLN A 53 7.64 -3.65 -0.55
CA GLN A 53 8.64 -2.63 -0.88
C GLN A 53 9.74 -2.64 0.19
N GLY A 54 10.99 -2.87 -0.21
CA GLY A 54 12.15 -2.65 0.64
C GLY A 54 12.69 -1.23 0.47
N GLN A 55 12.86 -0.51 1.58
CA GLN A 55 13.51 0.80 1.54
C GLN A 55 14.99 0.64 1.16
N LEU A 56 15.41 1.38 0.14
CA LEU A 56 16.82 1.53 -0.20
C LEU A 56 17.41 2.69 0.59
N GLU A 57 18.55 2.45 1.23
CA GLU A 57 19.32 3.47 1.92
C GLU A 57 20.50 3.88 1.04
N VAL A 58 20.28 4.86 0.16
CA VAL A 58 21.32 5.35 -0.73
C VAL A 58 22.48 5.92 0.10
N PRO A 59 23.70 5.37 -0.01
CA PRO A 59 24.84 5.79 0.80
C PRO A 59 25.15 7.29 0.69
N LYS A 60 25.69 7.86 1.77
CA LYS A 60 25.98 9.30 1.88
C LYS A 60 27.01 9.81 0.86
N ASP A 61 27.83 8.91 0.32
CA ASP A 61 28.86 9.21 -0.68
C ASP A 61 28.37 9.03 -2.13
N CYS A 62 27.10 8.70 -2.33
CA CYS A 62 26.46 8.66 -3.63
C CYS A 62 25.82 10.01 -3.99
N PRO A 63 25.69 10.35 -5.29
CA PRO A 63 25.02 11.58 -5.73
C PRO A 63 23.57 11.73 -5.22
N ASP A 64 22.86 10.62 -5.10
CA ASP A 64 21.44 10.57 -4.71
C ASP A 64 21.25 10.24 -3.22
N ALA A 65 22.24 10.54 -2.39
CA ALA A 65 22.20 10.29 -0.95
C ALA A 65 20.91 10.83 -0.30
N GLY A 66 20.26 9.99 0.51
CA GLY A 66 19.02 10.36 1.21
C GLY A 66 17.76 10.33 0.34
N ALA A 67 17.84 9.90 -0.93
CA ALA A 67 16.66 9.73 -1.75
C ALA A 67 15.71 8.66 -1.19
N ASP A 68 14.40 8.91 -1.26
CA ASP A 68 13.37 7.95 -0.85
C ASP A 68 13.15 6.93 -1.96
N TRP A 69 14.01 5.92 -2.03
CA TRP A 69 13.94 4.85 -3.04
C TRP A 69 13.43 3.55 -2.44
N ARG A 70 12.64 2.82 -3.22
CA ARG A 70 12.07 1.53 -2.80
C ARG A 70 12.23 0.49 -3.88
N LEU A 71 12.61 -0.71 -3.50
CA LEU A 71 12.75 -1.87 -4.36
C LEU A 71 11.57 -2.83 -4.13
N THR A 72 10.89 -3.19 -5.20
CA THR A 72 9.97 -4.33 -5.26
C THR A 72 10.56 -5.37 -6.19
N LEU A 73 10.50 -6.66 -5.80
CA LEU A 73 10.99 -7.76 -6.62
C LEU A 73 10.07 -8.98 -6.47
N ASP A 74 9.57 -9.47 -7.60
CA ASP A 74 8.86 -10.74 -7.70
C ASP A 74 9.71 -11.76 -8.47
N CYS A 75 9.92 -12.91 -7.84
CA CYS A 75 10.60 -14.08 -8.41
C CYS A 75 9.72 -15.34 -8.31
N SER A 76 8.40 -15.15 -8.48
CA SER A 76 7.40 -16.22 -8.59
C SER A 76 7.75 -17.21 -9.70
N SER A 77 8.36 -16.73 -10.80
CA SER A 77 8.98 -17.59 -11.80
C SER A 77 10.27 -18.21 -11.29
N LYS A 78 10.47 -19.51 -11.59
CA LYS A 78 11.69 -20.24 -11.20
C LYS A 78 12.96 -19.68 -11.87
N GLU A 79 12.82 -19.07 -13.04
CA GLU A 79 13.96 -18.69 -13.88
C GLU A 79 14.20 -17.18 -13.91
N ARG A 80 13.16 -16.37 -13.64
CA ARG A 80 13.19 -14.94 -13.84
C ARG A 80 12.66 -14.18 -12.64
N CYS A 81 13.23 -13.01 -12.43
CA CYS A 81 12.70 -12.01 -11.51
C CYS A 81 12.34 -10.75 -12.27
N THR A 82 11.27 -10.11 -11.83
CA THR A 82 10.79 -8.83 -12.34
C THR A 82 10.48 -7.91 -11.17
N GLY A 83 10.69 -6.62 -11.32
CA GLY A 83 10.48 -5.67 -10.25
C GLY A 83 10.77 -4.25 -10.67
N TYR A 84 10.78 -3.35 -9.69
CA TYR A 84 10.99 -1.93 -9.95
C TYR A 84 11.75 -1.29 -8.80
N VAL A 85 12.54 -0.26 -9.13
CA VAL A 85 12.99 0.74 -8.17
C VAL A 85 12.12 1.98 -8.37
N ARG A 86 11.52 2.46 -7.29
CA ARG A 86 10.55 3.55 -7.31
C ARG A 86 10.97 4.68 -6.38
N THR A 87 10.52 5.88 -6.73
CA THR A 87 10.46 7.06 -5.85
C THR A 87 8.99 7.35 -5.54
N PRO A 88 8.67 8.28 -4.62
CA PRO A 88 7.30 8.74 -4.44
C PRO A 88 6.62 9.33 -5.67
N LYS A 89 7.39 9.68 -6.71
CA LYS A 89 6.88 10.22 -7.98
C LYS A 89 6.62 9.14 -9.02
N GLY A 90 7.06 7.90 -8.81
CA GLY A 90 6.91 6.81 -9.76
C GLY A 90 8.15 5.93 -9.90
N ALA A 91 8.07 4.94 -10.79
CA ALA A 91 9.17 4.04 -11.10
C ALA A 91 10.30 4.77 -11.85
N ILE A 92 11.54 4.50 -11.44
CA ILE A 92 12.75 5.09 -12.02
C ILE A 92 13.66 4.05 -12.68
N ALA A 93 13.50 2.77 -12.32
CA ALA A 93 14.17 1.66 -13.00
C ALA A 93 13.28 0.41 -12.98
N PHE A 94 13.35 -0.36 -14.06
CA PHE A 94 12.83 -1.71 -14.14
C PHE A 94 13.91 -2.71 -13.73
N VAL A 95 13.53 -3.73 -12.98
CA VAL A 95 14.39 -4.84 -12.60
C VAL A 95 13.95 -6.06 -13.36
N GLU A 96 14.84 -6.67 -14.13
CA GLU A 96 14.53 -7.87 -14.89
C GLU A 96 15.78 -8.72 -15.09
N GLY A 97 15.65 -10.03 -14.97
CA GLY A 97 16.74 -10.92 -15.35
C GLY A 97 16.60 -12.30 -14.75
N ASN A 98 17.73 -13.00 -14.74
CA ASN A 98 17.81 -14.29 -14.08
C ASN A 98 17.63 -14.13 -12.56
N ARG A 99 17.22 -15.20 -11.91
CA ARG A 99 16.92 -15.19 -10.48
C ARG A 99 18.12 -14.93 -9.56
N LYS A 100 19.37 -15.17 -9.99
CA LYS A 100 20.53 -14.96 -9.11
C LYS A 100 21.01 -13.52 -9.12
N GLN A 101 20.91 -12.87 -10.27
CA GLN A 101 21.47 -11.57 -10.54
C GLN A 101 20.56 -10.85 -11.55
N PRO A 102 19.43 -10.30 -11.07
CA PRO A 102 18.58 -9.48 -11.92
C PRO A 102 19.30 -8.18 -12.29
N VAL A 103 18.96 -7.64 -13.46
CA VAL A 103 19.58 -6.42 -13.99
C VAL A 103 18.65 -5.24 -13.76
N LEU A 104 19.23 -4.12 -13.33
CA LEU A 104 18.56 -2.82 -13.28
C LEU A 104 18.65 -2.14 -14.64
N LYS A 105 17.52 -1.66 -15.14
CA LYS A 105 17.41 -0.86 -16.36
C LYS A 105 16.69 0.44 -16.01
N PRO A 106 17.37 1.59 -16.02
CA PRO A 106 16.70 2.88 -15.87
C PRO A 106 15.56 3.06 -16.89
N MET A 107 14.48 3.73 -16.49
CA MET A 107 13.28 3.88 -17.33
C MET A 107 13.32 5.12 -18.25
N ALA A 108 14.17 6.11 -17.94
CA ALA A 108 14.33 7.33 -18.72
C ALA A 108 15.81 7.54 -19.02
N ASP A 109 16.13 8.19 -20.14
CA ASP A 109 17.52 8.51 -20.52
C ASP A 109 18.19 9.46 -19.50
N GLU A 110 17.40 10.37 -18.93
CA GLU A 110 17.79 11.15 -17.75
C GLU A 110 17.28 10.45 -16.49
N HIS A 111 18.19 9.86 -15.72
CA HIS A 111 17.88 9.15 -14.49
C HIS A 111 18.86 9.48 -13.38
N PRO A 112 18.53 9.17 -12.11
CA PRO A 112 19.47 9.34 -11.01
C PRO A 112 20.81 8.61 -11.26
N PRO A 113 21.97 9.29 -11.14
CA PRO A 113 23.27 8.71 -11.48
C PRO A 113 23.63 7.47 -10.66
N THR A 114 23.11 7.33 -9.44
CA THR A 114 23.39 6.16 -8.59
C THR A 114 22.85 4.86 -9.20
N LEU A 115 21.83 4.92 -10.06
CA LEU A 115 21.27 3.73 -10.70
C LEU A 115 22.25 3.02 -11.64
N ASP A 116 23.15 3.76 -12.32
CA ASP A 116 24.14 3.19 -13.25
C ASP A 116 25.09 2.21 -12.60
N PHE A 117 25.35 2.44 -11.32
CA PHE A 117 26.34 1.71 -10.53
C PHE A 117 25.69 0.94 -9.37
N MET A 118 24.39 0.69 -9.48
CA MET A 118 23.64 -0.14 -8.54
C MET A 118 23.50 -1.57 -9.08
N GLY A 119 23.80 -2.55 -8.24
CA GLY A 119 23.70 -3.97 -8.56
C GLY A 119 22.74 -4.69 -7.62
N LEU A 120 22.07 -5.73 -8.13
CA LEU A 120 21.18 -6.60 -7.35
C LEU A 120 21.66 -8.04 -7.40
N ARG A 121 21.64 -8.70 -6.25
CA ARG A 121 21.92 -10.13 -6.13
C ARG A 121 20.95 -10.80 -5.18
N ILE A 122 20.31 -11.86 -5.64
CA ILE A 122 19.45 -12.67 -4.77
C ILE A 122 20.34 -13.73 -4.12
N THR A 123 20.45 -13.64 -2.80
CA THR A 123 21.36 -14.48 -1.99
C THR A 123 20.66 -15.66 -1.34
N GLY A 124 19.32 -15.65 -1.26
CA GLY A 124 18.58 -16.75 -0.64
C GLY A 124 17.08 -16.57 -0.68
N GLN A 125 16.39 -17.53 -0.06
CA GLN A 125 14.96 -17.49 0.17
C GLN A 125 14.63 -17.98 1.58
N HIS A 126 13.59 -17.39 2.16
CA HIS A 126 13.10 -17.73 3.48
C HIS A 126 11.58 -17.93 3.42
N THR A 127 11.07 -18.98 4.05
CA THR A 127 9.64 -19.12 4.27
C THR A 127 9.26 -18.32 5.51
N LEU A 128 8.37 -17.34 5.33
CA LEU A 128 7.80 -16.55 6.41
C LEU A 128 6.35 -16.99 6.65
N GLN A 129 5.96 -17.03 7.92
CA GLN A 129 4.58 -17.27 8.33
C GLN A 129 3.94 -15.91 8.63
N LEU A 130 2.80 -15.63 8.00
CA LEU A 130 2.09 -14.36 8.16
C LEU A 130 0.66 -14.61 8.55
N LYS A 131 -0.02 -13.59 9.06
CA LYS A 131 -1.43 -13.76 9.44
C LYS A 131 -2.32 -13.88 8.20
N THR A 132 -2.03 -13.13 7.15
CA THR A 132 -2.77 -13.13 5.88
C THR A 132 -1.83 -12.97 4.68
N ALA A 133 -2.28 -13.33 3.47
CA ALA A 133 -1.51 -13.15 2.24
C ALA A 133 -1.39 -11.65 1.85
N GLU A 134 -2.30 -10.83 2.37
CA GLU A 134 -2.48 -9.42 2.09
C GLU A 134 -1.61 -8.50 2.96
N GLU A 135 -1.07 -9.01 4.07
CA GLU A 135 -0.19 -8.29 5.02
C GLU A 135 1.08 -7.69 4.35
N HIS A 136 1.39 -8.12 3.14
CA HIS A 136 2.54 -7.66 2.36
C HIS A 136 2.27 -6.57 1.33
N GLN A 137 0.99 -6.25 1.08
CA GLN A 137 0.70 -5.22 0.13
C GLN A 137 1.20 -3.88 0.67
N ARG A 138 1.90 -3.12 -0.17
CA ARG A 138 2.45 -1.81 0.19
C ARG A 138 1.35 -0.86 0.72
N PRO A 139 1.55 -0.16 1.85
CA PRO A 139 0.55 0.80 2.32
C PRO A 139 0.42 1.97 1.35
N VAL A 140 -0.74 2.61 1.37
CA VAL A 140 -1.02 3.83 0.60
C VAL A 140 -1.35 4.98 1.52
N GLN A 141 -1.23 6.19 1.02
CA GLN A 141 -1.69 7.39 1.68
C GLN A 141 -2.92 7.94 0.95
N LEU A 142 -4.05 7.96 1.65
CA LEU A 142 -5.25 8.67 1.23
C LEU A 142 -5.09 10.15 1.62
N LEU A 143 -5.31 11.04 0.66
CA LEU A 143 -5.40 12.48 0.90
C LEU A 143 -6.85 12.94 0.76
N LEU A 144 -7.30 13.71 1.73
CA LEU A 144 -8.57 14.45 1.72
C LEU A 144 -8.23 15.94 1.71
N GLN A 145 -8.54 16.62 0.61
CA GLN A 145 -8.06 17.98 0.35
C GLN A 145 -9.24 18.95 0.23
N LEU A 146 -9.15 20.02 1.00
CA LEU A 146 -9.89 21.26 0.85
C LEU A 146 -8.89 22.39 0.56
N PRO A 147 -9.34 23.54 0.02
CA PRO A 147 -8.44 24.64 -0.31
C PRO A 147 -7.52 25.09 0.83
N THR A 148 -7.95 24.92 2.09
CA THR A 148 -7.22 25.41 3.26
C THR A 148 -6.59 24.30 4.11
N VAL A 149 -6.86 23.02 3.85
CA VAL A 149 -6.40 21.92 4.70
C VAL A 149 -6.31 20.61 3.90
N THR A 150 -5.28 19.81 4.19
CA THR A 150 -5.12 18.46 3.68
C THR A 150 -5.01 17.49 4.84
N GLY A 151 -5.89 16.50 4.90
CA GLY A 151 -5.77 15.33 5.77
C GLY A 151 -5.03 14.23 5.01
N ALA A 152 -4.07 13.59 5.67
CA ALA A 152 -3.27 12.52 5.08
C ALA A 152 -3.32 11.28 5.99
N TYR A 153 -3.78 10.15 5.44
CA TYR A 153 -4.04 8.93 6.20
C TYR A 153 -3.32 7.76 5.58
N THR A 154 -2.49 7.07 6.36
CA THR A 154 -1.85 5.82 5.93
C THR A 154 -2.85 4.67 6.07
N LEU A 155 -3.07 3.95 4.98
CA LEU A 155 -4.00 2.83 4.91
C LEU A 155 -3.21 1.55 4.63
N ALA A 156 -3.42 0.54 5.48
CA ALA A 156 -3.03 -0.83 5.17
C ALA A 156 -4.00 -1.38 4.12
N PRO A 157 -3.53 -2.07 3.06
CA PRO A 157 -4.43 -2.61 2.06
C PRO A 157 -5.34 -3.71 2.62
N VAL A 158 -6.53 -3.83 2.04
CA VAL A 158 -7.60 -4.81 2.33
C VAL A 158 -8.27 -4.64 3.69
N GLU A 159 -7.60 -4.02 4.66
CA GLU A 159 -8.18 -3.65 5.95
C GLU A 159 -9.24 -2.54 5.81
N LEU A 160 -10.37 -2.71 6.49
CA LEU A 160 -11.37 -1.65 6.61
C LEU A 160 -10.94 -0.70 7.74
N SER A 161 -10.41 0.45 7.37
CA SER A 161 -10.00 1.49 8.32
C SER A 161 -11.10 2.55 8.53
N SER A 162 -11.03 3.27 9.64
CA SER A 162 -11.81 4.49 9.84
C SER A 162 -10.86 5.69 9.82
N VAL A 163 -11.21 6.73 9.08
CA VAL A 163 -10.45 7.99 9.04
C VAL A 163 -11.33 9.15 9.47
N ASP A 164 -10.77 10.05 10.27
CA ASP A 164 -11.46 11.21 10.80
C ASP A 164 -10.81 12.48 10.27
N PHE A 165 -11.61 13.31 9.62
CA PHE A 165 -11.20 14.58 9.04
C PHE A 165 -11.96 15.73 9.71
N GLU A 166 -11.22 16.70 10.25
CA GLU A 166 -11.79 17.84 10.94
C GLU A 166 -11.58 19.12 10.14
N HIS A 167 -12.64 19.90 9.96
CA HIS A 167 -12.60 21.19 9.29
C HIS A 167 -13.65 22.13 9.88
N GLN A 168 -13.24 23.35 10.23
CA GLN A 168 -14.13 24.40 10.78
C GLN A 168 -15.01 23.91 11.96
N GLY A 169 -14.46 23.09 12.85
CA GLY A 169 -15.18 22.56 14.02
C GLY A 169 -16.19 21.45 13.70
N LYS A 170 -16.28 21.02 12.45
CA LYS A 170 -17.04 19.83 12.03
C LYS A 170 -16.08 18.65 11.86
N ARG A 171 -16.56 17.45 12.16
CA ARG A 171 -15.84 16.18 11.97
C ARG A 171 -16.56 15.31 10.95
N LEU A 172 -15.82 14.86 9.95
CA LEU A 172 -16.22 13.86 8.98
C LEU A 172 -15.52 12.54 9.34
N SER A 173 -16.30 11.51 9.64
CA SER A 173 -15.80 10.15 9.82
C SER A 173 -16.13 9.33 8.57
N LEU A 174 -15.12 8.76 7.94
CA LEU A 174 -15.24 7.89 6.78
C LEU A 174 -14.77 6.48 7.12
N ARG A 175 -15.44 5.48 6.55
CA ARG A 175 -14.91 4.12 6.47
C ARG A 175 -14.24 3.97 5.13
N VAL A 176 -13.04 3.42 5.14
CA VAL A 176 -12.18 3.33 3.97
C VAL A 176 -11.67 1.91 3.82
N GLN A 177 -11.77 1.39 2.62
CA GLN A 177 -11.05 0.19 2.22
C GLN A 177 -10.28 0.49 0.95
N VAL A 178 -9.05 0.03 0.88
CA VAL A 178 -8.21 0.17 -0.31
C VAL A 178 -7.52 -1.13 -0.61
N SER A 179 -7.41 -1.52 -1.87
CA SER A 179 -6.69 -2.71 -2.29
C SER A 179 -5.95 -2.46 -3.58
N TRP A 180 -4.73 -2.94 -3.71
CA TRP A 180 -4.01 -2.84 -4.98
C TRP A 180 -4.64 -3.74 -6.01
N THR A 181 -4.93 -3.18 -7.19
CA THR A 181 -5.28 -3.98 -8.37
C THR A 181 -4.04 -4.36 -9.16
N ASP A 182 -3.06 -3.46 -9.21
CA ASP A 182 -1.74 -3.67 -9.82
C ASP A 182 -0.69 -2.71 -9.24
N ASP A 183 0.38 -2.48 -9.99
CA ASP A 183 1.55 -1.69 -9.62
C ASP A 183 1.34 -0.17 -9.66
N GLU A 184 0.25 0.32 -10.26
CA GLU A 184 -0.04 1.75 -10.40
C GLU A 184 -1.49 2.09 -10.06
N HIS A 185 -2.34 1.09 -9.86
CA HIS A 185 -3.75 1.27 -9.59
C HIS A 185 -4.19 0.66 -8.26
N VAL A 186 -5.09 1.39 -7.59
CA VAL A 186 -5.76 0.97 -6.37
C VAL A 186 -7.26 0.99 -6.55
N HIS A 187 -7.93 -0.02 -6.04
CA HIS A 187 -9.37 0.03 -5.86
C HIS A 187 -9.68 0.68 -4.50
N LEU A 188 -10.32 1.84 -4.52
CA LEU A 188 -10.67 2.63 -3.36
C LEU A 188 -12.18 2.59 -3.13
N ARG A 189 -12.58 2.22 -1.92
CA ARG A 189 -13.96 2.28 -1.45
C ARG A 189 -14.08 3.20 -0.25
N LEU A 190 -15.00 4.15 -0.34
CA LEU A 190 -15.31 5.12 0.70
C LEU A 190 -16.78 5.03 1.07
N TRP A 191 -17.05 4.97 2.36
CA TRP A 191 -18.40 5.08 2.90
C TRP A 191 -18.46 6.16 3.97
N SER A 192 -19.62 6.80 4.09
CA SER A 192 -19.91 7.67 5.22
C SER A 192 -19.99 6.86 6.52
N ALA A 193 -20.00 7.53 7.67
CA ALA A 193 -20.25 6.90 8.96
C ALA A 193 -21.58 6.11 9.01
N ARG A 194 -22.56 6.48 8.16
CA ARG A 194 -23.86 5.81 8.00
C ARG A 194 -23.82 4.62 7.03
N LYS A 195 -22.63 4.23 6.54
CA LYS A 195 -22.41 3.19 5.53
C LYS A 195 -22.98 3.50 4.14
N GLU A 196 -23.26 4.77 3.85
CA GLU A 196 -23.66 5.18 2.51
C GLU A 196 -22.42 5.21 1.59
N PRO A 197 -22.46 4.59 0.41
CA PRO A 197 -21.31 4.57 -0.51
C PRO A 197 -21.08 5.98 -1.08
N LEU A 198 -19.84 6.46 -0.94
CA LEU A 198 -19.40 7.76 -1.43
C LEU A 198 -18.57 7.62 -2.71
N LEU A 199 -17.71 6.60 -2.76
CA LEU A 199 -16.84 6.26 -3.89
C LEU A 199 -16.58 4.75 -3.90
N ASP A 200 -16.54 4.13 -5.07
CA ASP A 200 -16.16 2.73 -5.28
C ASP A 200 -15.57 2.60 -6.70
N GLU A 201 -14.27 2.88 -6.81
CA GLU A 201 -13.60 3.02 -8.12
C GLU A 201 -12.16 2.49 -8.07
N THR A 202 -11.63 2.10 -9.23
CA THR A 202 -10.20 1.88 -9.42
C THR A 202 -9.56 3.17 -9.90
N LEU A 203 -8.53 3.62 -9.21
CA LEU A 203 -7.83 4.88 -9.43
C LEU A 203 -6.35 4.62 -9.73
N GLU A 204 -5.79 5.35 -10.68
CA GLU A 204 -4.34 5.48 -10.81
C GLU A 204 -3.79 6.26 -9.61
N LEU A 205 -2.55 5.98 -9.19
CA LEU A 205 -1.91 6.76 -8.13
C LEU A 205 -1.81 8.25 -8.53
N GLN A 206 -2.02 9.13 -7.56
CA GLN A 206 -2.13 10.59 -7.73
C GLN A 206 -3.37 11.05 -8.53
N GLU A 207 -4.20 10.14 -9.03
CA GLU A 207 -5.42 10.51 -9.73
C GLU A 207 -6.42 11.15 -8.75
N THR A 208 -6.94 12.32 -9.14
CA THR A 208 -7.88 13.08 -8.31
C THR A 208 -9.32 12.69 -8.59
N ARG A 209 -10.10 12.57 -7.53
CA ARG A 209 -11.55 12.50 -7.53
C ARG A 209 -12.14 13.62 -6.69
N GLU A 210 -13.39 13.96 -6.96
CA GLU A 210 -14.11 14.97 -6.20
C GLU A 210 -15.32 14.36 -5.51
N LEU A 211 -15.48 14.63 -4.22
CA LEU A 211 -16.65 14.30 -3.44
C LEU A 211 -17.44 15.57 -3.15
N ASP A 212 -18.75 15.53 -3.40
CA ASP A 212 -19.66 16.63 -3.06
C ASP A 212 -19.78 16.77 -1.54
N CYS A 213 -19.43 17.94 -1.00
CA CYS A 213 -19.46 18.20 0.44
C CYS A 213 -20.86 18.06 1.05
N HIS A 214 -21.94 18.24 0.27
CA HIS A 214 -23.30 18.04 0.75
C HIS A 214 -23.55 16.57 1.16
N ARG A 215 -22.89 15.62 0.47
CA ARG A 215 -22.94 14.19 0.83
C ARG A 215 -22.03 13.85 2.01
N LEU A 216 -21.22 14.81 2.47
CA LEU A 216 -20.23 14.66 3.55
C LEU A 216 -20.65 15.43 4.81
N ASN A 217 -21.95 15.47 5.12
CA ASN A 217 -22.53 16.22 6.25
C ASN A 217 -22.16 17.71 6.23
N ASP A 218 -22.07 18.30 5.03
CA ASP A 218 -21.71 19.71 4.83
C ASP A 218 -20.41 20.10 5.54
N ILE A 219 -19.43 19.20 5.57
CA ILE A 219 -18.09 19.45 6.15
C ILE A 219 -17.40 20.67 5.51
N CYS A 220 -17.77 21.00 4.27
CA CYS A 220 -17.28 22.11 3.47
C CYS A 220 -18.38 22.66 2.54
N ALA A 221 -18.09 23.77 1.85
CA ALA A 221 -18.88 24.25 0.73
C ALA A 221 -18.27 23.76 -0.60
N GLY A 222 -19.07 23.20 -1.49
CA GLY A 222 -18.62 22.75 -2.82
C GLY A 222 -18.11 21.31 -2.81
N LYS A 223 -16.82 21.11 -3.11
CA LYS A 223 -16.23 19.79 -3.32
C LYS A 223 -14.97 19.58 -2.48
N MET A 224 -14.76 18.34 -2.07
CA MET A 224 -13.53 17.86 -1.47
C MET A 224 -12.77 17.02 -2.50
N THR A 225 -11.49 17.30 -2.69
CA THR A 225 -10.63 16.47 -3.55
C THR A 225 -10.12 15.28 -2.76
N VAL A 226 -10.13 14.12 -3.39
CA VAL A 226 -9.67 12.85 -2.86
C VAL A 226 -8.67 12.26 -3.83
N LEU A 227 -7.53 11.79 -3.33
CA LEU A 227 -6.59 11.02 -4.12
C LEU A 227 -5.83 10.03 -3.25
N VAL A 228 -5.27 9.02 -3.89
CA VAL A 228 -4.40 8.03 -3.23
C VAL A 228 -3.01 8.14 -3.83
N ARG A 229 -1.98 8.10 -2.98
CA ARG A 229 -0.58 8.08 -3.40
C ARG A 229 0.22 7.06 -2.58
N GLU A 230 1.45 6.79 -2.97
CA GLU A 230 2.36 6.04 -2.10
C GLU A 230 2.65 6.83 -0.82
N VAL A 231 2.84 6.12 0.29
CA VAL A 231 3.24 6.75 1.56
C VAL A 231 4.57 7.47 1.37
N GLN A 232 4.60 8.77 1.68
CA GLN A 232 5.83 9.57 1.73
C GLN A 232 6.31 9.64 3.18
N ARG A 233 7.60 9.42 3.45
CA ARG A 233 8.15 9.78 4.77
C ARG A 233 8.13 11.30 4.91
N ILE A 234 7.46 11.80 5.94
CA ILE A 234 7.61 13.18 6.39
C ILE A 234 8.89 13.19 7.23
N PHE A 235 9.95 13.83 6.71
CA PHE A 235 11.19 14.07 7.43
C PHE A 235 11.08 15.35 8.27
#